data_AF-A0A949Q972-F1
#
_entry.id   AF-A0A949Q972-F1
#
_cell.length_a   1.000
_cell.length_b   1.000
_cell.length_c   1.000
_cell.angle_alpha   90.00
_cell.angle_beta   90.00
_cell.angle_gamma   90.00
#
_symmetry.space_group_name_H-M   'P 1'
#
loop_
_entity.id
_entity.type
_entity.pdbx_description
1 polymer ?
#
loop_
_entity_poly.entity_id
_entity_poly.type
_entity_poly.pdbx_seq_one_letter_code
_entity_poly.pdbx_strand_id
1 'polypeptide(L)'
;MSVNPVDLNKLRSSHLNLYETVVAISKKAKRLHDDERAELEDKLLPYKEMIRNPTSESESDKIYPEQIAISLEFEIREKSSHKAVAQYFERKYDYILEKPVEKKVVQNEDNDETDGD
;
A
#
# COMPACT_ATOMS: atom_id res chain seq x y z
N MET A 1 -1.01 -16.17 -11.67
CA MET A 1 -1.08 -15.77 -10.25
C MET A 1 -2.01 -16.75 -9.55
N SER A 2 -1.53 -17.54 -8.59
CA SER A 2 -2.40 -18.44 -7.82
C SER A 2 -3.19 -17.62 -6.79
N VAL A 3 -4.47 -17.92 -6.63
CA VAL A 3 -5.32 -17.30 -5.60
C VAL A 3 -5.40 -18.28 -4.43
N ASN A 4 -4.88 -17.90 -3.27
CA ASN A 4 -5.00 -18.70 -2.06
C ASN A 4 -6.29 -18.29 -1.32
N PRO A 5 -7.32 -19.15 -1.27
CA PRO A 5 -8.56 -18.82 -0.60
C PRO A 5 -8.33 -18.66 0.90
N VAL A 6 -8.95 -17.64 1.49
CA VAL A 6 -8.86 -17.32 2.91
C VAL A 6 -10.16 -17.73 3.61
N ASP A 7 -10.04 -18.35 4.77
CA ASP A 7 -11.20 -18.74 5.58
C ASP A 7 -11.86 -17.51 6.23
N LEU A 8 -13.04 -17.15 5.72
CA LEU A 8 -13.80 -15.99 6.17
C LEU A 8 -14.33 -16.14 7.60
N ASN A 9 -14.56 -17.37 8.08
CA ASN A 9 -15.05 -17.58 9.43
C ASN A 9 -14.00 -17.16 10.46
N LYS A 10 -12.72 -17.37 10.16
CA LYS A 10 -11.61 -16.89 11.00
C LYS A 10 -11.55 -15.36 11.03
N LEU A 11 -11.79 -14.69 9.90
CA LEU A 11 -11.81 -13.22 9.84
C LEU A 11 -13.00 -12.62 10.61
N ARG A 12 -14.16 -13.27 10.62
CA ARG A 12 -15.33 -12.83 11.42
C ARG A 12 -15.15 -13.01 12.93
N SER A 13 -14.22 -13.87 13.35
CA SER A 13 -13.97 -14.10 14.77
C SER A 13 -13.24 -12.93 15.46
N SER A 14 -12.51 -12.11 14.69
CA SER A 14 -11.79 -10.94 15.22
C SER A 14 -12.64 -9.68 15.24
N HIS A 15 -13.42 -9.42 14.18
CA HIS A 15 -14.25 -8.21 14.06
C HIS A 15 -15.66 -8.50 13.55
N LEU A 16 -16.59 -7.64 13.96
CA LEU A 16 -18.01 -7.69 13.58
C LEU A 16 -18.21 -7.45 12.08
N ASN A 17 -17.44 -6.55 11.46
CA ASN A 17 -17.56 -6.20 10.05
C ASN A 17 -16.40 -6.76 9.20
N LEU A 18 -16.73 -7.77 8.39
CA LEU A 18 -15.79 -8.40 7.47
C LEU A 18 -15.22 -7.43 6.43
N TYR A 19 -16.02 -6.50 5.90
CA TYR A 19 -15.59 -5.61 4.82
C TYR A 19 -14.52 -4.63 5.29
N GLU A 20 -14.63 -4.13 6.51
CA GLU A 20 -13.62 -3.26 7.11
C GLU A 20 -12.31 -3.99 7.31
N THR A 21 -12.37 -5.27 7.71
CA THR A 21 -11.19 -6.12 7.82
C THR A 21 -10.50 -6.27 6.47
N VAL A 22 -11.25 -6.47 5.39
CA VAL A 22 -10.69 -6.53 4.03
C VAL A 22 -10.02 -5.20 3.65
N VAL A 23 -10.66 -4.06 3.95
CA VAL A 23 -10.08 -2.73 3.70
C VAL A 23 -8.78 -2.52 4.49
N ALA A 24 -8.74 -2.93 5.76
CA ALA A 24 -7.55 -2.84 6.60
C ALA A 24 -6.39 -3.69 6.05
N ILE A 25 -6.66 -4.93 5.66
CA ILE A 25 -5.69 -5.82 5.01
C ILE A 25 -5.19 -5.20 3.70
N SER A 26 -6.08 -4.62 2.90
CA SER A 26 -5.73 -4.01 1.62
C SER A 26 -4.82 -2.79 1.79
N LYS A 27 -5.12 -1.93 2.78
CA LYS A 27 -4.26 -0.80 3.15
C LYS A 27 -2.88 -1.26 3.62
N LYS A 28 -2.83 -2.34 4.42
CA LYS A 28 -1.55 -2.91 4.88
C LYS A 28 -0.75 -3.50 3.72
N ALA A 29 -1.39 -4.25 2.82
CA ALA A 29 -0.76 -4.80 1.63
C ALA A 29 -0.16 -3.71 0.74
N LYS A 30 -0.87 -2.58 0.57
CA LYS A 30 -0.35 -1.43 -0.16
C LYS A 30 0.92 -0.86 0.48
N ARG A 31 0.91 -0.64 1.81
CA ARG A 31 2.11 -0.15 2.52
C ARG A 31 3.30 -1.08 2.36
N LEU A 32 3.09 -2.39 2.55
CA LEU A 32 4.16 -3.40 2.37
C LEU A 32 4.73 -3.36 0.94
N HIS A 33 3.85 -3.22 -0.06
CA HIS A 33 4.27 -3.13 -1.46
C HIS A 33 5.06 -1.85 -1.73
N ASP A 34 4.63 -0.72 -1.19
CA ASP A 34 5.33 0.56 -1.34
C ASP A 34 6.72 0.50 -0.69
N ASP A 35 6.84 -0.14 0.48
CA ASP A 35 8.12 -0.40 1.16
C ASP A 35 9.04 -1.32 0.32
N GLU A 36 8.50 -2.43 -0.19
CA GLU A 36 9.24 -3.38 -1.07
C GLU A 36 9.71 -2.71 -2.36
N ARG A 37 8.88 -1.83 -2.92
CA ARG A 37 9.22 -1.07 -4.12
C ARG A 37 10.35 -0.08 -3.85
N ALA A 38 10.30 0.64 -2.73
CA ALA A 38 11.38 1.54 -2.34
C ALA A 38 12.71 0.77 -2.14
N GLU A 39 12.67 -0.37 -1.44
CA GLU A 39 13.85 -1.24 -1.27
C GLU A 39 14.45 -1.69 -2.62
N LEU A 40 13.59 -2.08 -3.57
CA LEU A 40 14.03 -2.46 -4.91
C LEU A 40 14.64 -1.28 -5.67
N GLU A 41 13.99 -0.11 -5.64
CA GLU A 41 14.47 1.09 -6.33
C GLU A 41 15.84 1.53 -5.80
N ASP A 42 16.06 1.48 -4.48
CA ASP A 42 17.34 1.77 -3.84
C ASP A 42 18.43 0.77 -4.26
N LYS A 43 18.13 -0.53 -4.28
CA LYS A 43 19.09 -1.57 -4.71
C LYS A 43 19.46 -1.46 -6.19
N LEU A 44 18.54 -0.98 -7.03
CA LEU A 44 18.77 -0.81 -8.47
C LEU A 44 19.44 0.53 -8.81
N LEU A 45 19.50 1.48 -7.88
CA LEU A 45 20.04 2.82 -8.10
C LEU A 45 21.47 2.83 -8.66
N PRO A 46 22.44 2.05 -8.13
CA PRO A 46 23.81 2.08 -8.64
C PRO A 46 23.91 1.67 -10.12
N TYR A 47 23.10 0.70 -10.55
CA TYR A 47 23.07 0.24 -11.94
C TYR A 47 22.45 1.26 -12.88
N LYS A 48 21.43 2.01 -12.41
CA LYS A 48 20.86 3.13 -13.17
C LYS A 48 21.86 4.27 -13.38
N GLU A 49 22.72 4.54 -12.40
CA GLU A 49 23.76 5.58 -12.50
C GLU A 49 24.89 5.17 -13.44
N MET A 50 25.31 3.90 -13.43
CA MET A 50 26.35 3.37 -14.32
C MET A 50 25.98 3.45 -15.81
N ILE A 51 24.68 3.31 -16.13
CA ILE A 51 24.13 3.39 -17.48
C ILE A 51 24.06 4.85 -17.98
N ARG A 52 24.10 5.82 -17.06
CA ARG A 52 23.89 7.25 -17.35
C ARG A 52 25.16 7.97 -17.81
N ASN A 53 26.10 7.28 -18.45
CA ASN A 53 27.28 7.92 -19.02
C ASN A 53 26.93 8.47 -20.42
N PRO A 54 26.81 9.80 -20.60
CA PRO A 54 26.24 10.40 -21.82
C PRO A 54 27.16 10.33 -23.05
N THR A 55 28.36 9.76 -22.92
CA THR A 55 29.39 9.76 -23.96
C THR A 55 29.33 8.55 -24.89
N SER A 56 28.53 7.52 -24.57
CA SER A 56 28.44 6.32 -25.40
C SER A 56 27.03 5.70 -25.34
N GLU A 57 26.20 5.95 -26.36
CA GLU A 57 24.88 5.31 -26.53
C GLU A 57 24.94 3.77 -26.55
N SER A 58 26.11 3.19 -26.83
CA SER A 58 26.32 1.73 -26.81
C SER A 58 26.48 1.16 -25.39
N GLU A 59 26.70 2.00 -24.37
CA GLU A 59 26.78 1.56 -22.96
C GLU A 59 25.44 1.66 -22.22
N SER A 60 24.48 2.44 -22.75
CA SER A 60 23.15 2.57 -22.15
C SER A 60 22.29 1.30 -22.24
N ASP A 61 22.66 0.35 -23.09
CA ASP A 61 21.96 -0.94 -23.26
C ASP A 61 22.57 -2.08 -22.43
N LYS A 62 23.63 -1.82 -21.65
CA LYS A 62 24.28 -2.85 -20.83
C LYS A 62 23.42 -3.19 -19.62
N ILE A 63 22.79 -4.38 -19.66
CA ILE A 63 22.12 -4.98 -18.50
C ILE A 63 23.16 -5.79 -17.71
N TYR A 64 23.33 -5.45 -16.44
CA TYR A 64 24.25 -6.16 -15.56
C TYR A 64 23.61 -7.46 -15.01
N PRO A 65 24.35 -8.58 -14.92
CA PRO A 65 23.82 -9.81 -14.33
C PRO A 65 23.30 -9.63 -12.90
N GLU A 66 23.96 -8.79 -12.11
CA GLU A 66 23.55 -8.46 -10.74
C GLU A 66 22.19 -7.72 -10.69
N GLN A 67 21.92 -6.85 -11.66
CA GLN A 67 20.64 -6.15 -11.78
C GLN A 67 19.48 -7.15 -12.02
N ILE A 68 19.75 -8.17 -12.84
CA ILE A 68 18.80 -9.26 -13.10
C ILE A 68 18.60 -10.11 -11.84
N ALA A 69 19.68 -10.45 -11.15
CA ALA A 69 19.64 -11.23 -9.92
C ALA A 69 18.79 -10.54 -8.82
N ILE A 70 18.98 -9.22 -8.64
CA ILE A 70 18.16 -8.42 -7.72
C ILE A 70 16.69 -8.46 -8.14
N SER A 71 16.39 -8.27 -9.42
CA SER A 71 15.01 -8.27 -9.91
C SER A 71 14.32 -9.63 -9.69
N LEU A 72 15.02 -10.73 -9.95
CA LEU A 72 14.55 -12.10 -9.72
C LEU A 72 14.30 -12.39 -8.24
N GLU A 73 15.16 -11.89 -7.34
CA GLU A 73 14.97 -12.04 -5.90
C GLU A 73 13.60 -11.49 -5.48
N PHE A 74 13.24 -10.29 -5.95
CA PHE A 74 11.96 -9.65 -5.62
C PHE A 74 10.76 -10.28 -6.32
N GLU A 75 10.95 -10.88 -7.50
CA GLU A 75 9.88 -11.56 -8.22
C GLU A 75 9.39 -12.82 -7.48
N ILE A 76 10.32 -13.59 -6.90
CA ILE A 76 10.06 -14.86 -6.20
C ILE A 76 9.51 -14.61 -4.78
N ARG A 77 9.72 -13.43 -4.19
CA ARG A 77 9.19 -13.08 -2.87
C ARG A 77 7.68 -13.26 -2.82
N GLU A 78 7.19 -13.67 -1.64
CA GLU A 78 5.76 -13.75 -1.38
C GLU A 78 5.09 -12.39 -1.61
N LYS A 79 3.95 -12.40 -2.31
CA LYS A 79 3.20 -11.18 -2.61
C LYS A 79 2.76 -10.46 -1.33
N SER A 80 2.90 -9.14 -1.33
CA SER A 80 2.49 -8.25 -0.25
C SER A 80 1.05 -8.47 0.24
N SER A 81 0.12 -8.88 -0.63
CA SER A 81 -1.25 -9.25 -0.27
C SER A 81 -1.32 -10.48 0.65
N HIS A 82 -0.58 -11.55 0.32
CA HIS A 82 -0.51 -12.75 1.15
C HIS A 82 0.18 -12.47 2.48
N LYS A 83 1.28 -11.71 2.47
CA LYS A 83 1.96 -11.26 3.69
C LYS A 83 1.03 -10.46 4.61
N ALA A 84 0.23 -9.55 4.06
CA ALA A 84 -0.72 -8.77 4.86
C ALA A 84 -1.78 -9.66 5.52
N VAL A 85 -2.34 -10.62 4.79
CA VAL A 85 -3.31 -11.59 5.33
C VAL A 85 -2.66 -12.42 6.45
N ALA A 86 -1.45 -12.95 6.25
CA ALA A 86 -0.73 -13.71 7.25
C ALA A 86 -0.45 -12.87 8.51
N GLN A 87 0.06 -11.64 8.34
CA GLN A 87 0.31 -10.71 9.45
C GLN A 87 -0.97 -10.36 10.24
N TYR A 88 -2.13 -10.31 9.57
CA TYR A 88 -3.41 -10.10 10.22
C TYR A 88 -3.79 -11.28 11.11
N PHE A 89 -3.70 -12.52 10.61
CA PHE A 89 -3.98 -13.72 11.39
C PHE A 89 -3.02 -13.91 12.56
N GLU A 90 -1.77 -13.49 12.41
CA GLU A 90 -0.75 -13.46 13.46
C GLU A 90 -0.96 -12.32 14.47
N ARG A 91 -1.99 -11.47 14.29
CA ARG A 91 -2.30 -10.30 15.14
C ARG A 91 -1.13 -9.30 15.24
N LYS A 92 -0.30 -9.19 14.20
CA LYS A 92 0.81 -8.21 14.15
C LYS A 92 0.33 -6.77 13.97
N TYR A 93 -0.90 -6.60 13.51
CA TYR A 93 -1.56 -5.30 13.41
C TYR A 93 -3.06 -5.46 13.59
N ASP A 94 -3.72 -4.37 13.96
CA ASP A 94 -5.17 -4.27 14.03
C ASP A 94 -5.63 -2.91 13.51
N TYR A 95 -6.93 -2.73 13.32
CA TYR A 95 -7.53 -1.45 12.96
C TYR A 95 -8.54 -1.00 14.03
N ILE A 96 -8.58 0.32 14.24
CA ILE A 96 -9.51 0.95 15.18
C ILE A 96 -10.48 1.77 14.35
N LEU A 97 -11.77 1.71 14.72
CA LEU A 97 -12.77 2.60 14.15
C LEU A 97 -12.62 3.97 14.79
N GLU A 98 -12.31 4.98 13.98
CA GLU A 98 -12.48 6.37 14.41
C GLU A 98 -13.98 6.58 14.64
N LYS A 99 -14.35 6.94 15.87
CA LYS A 99 -15.73 7.30 16.19
C LYS A 99 -16.15 8.43 15.25
N PRO A 100 -17.37 8.38 14.68
CA PRO A 100 -17.83 9.43 13.78
C PRO A 100 -17.79 10.75 14.55
N VAL A 101 -16.99 11.68 14.05
CA VAL A 101 -16.98 13.07 14.54
C VAL A 101 -18.38 13.61 14.34
N GLU A 102 -19.09 13.90 15.43
CA GLU A 102 -20.39 14.56 15.38
C GLU A 102 -20.22 15.84 14.55
N LYS A 103 -20.89 15.90 13.39
CA LYS A 103 -20.89 17.10 12.57
C LYS A 103 -21.49 18.21 13.41
N LYS A 104 -20.66 19.17 13.85
CA LYS A 104 -21.16 20.44 14.39
C LYS A 104 -22.10 21.03 13.36
N VAL A 105 -23.38 21.11 13.71
CA VAL A 105 -24.39 21.84 12.94
C VAL A 105 -23.90 23.28 12.86
N VAL A 106 -23.50 23.72 11.67
CA VAL A 106 -23.27 25.13 11.39
C VAL A 106 -24.65 25.78 11.42
N GLN A 107 -24.91 26.57 12.46
CA GLN A 107 -26.06 27.46 12.47
C GLN A 107 -25.75 28.55 11.43
N ASN A 108 -26.44 28.50 10.29
CA ASN A 108 -26.53 29.66 9.43
C ASN A 108 -27.41 30.66 10.17
N GLU A 109 -26.81 31.74 10.68
CA GLU A 109 -27.57 32.93 11.03
C GLU A 109 -28.01 33.55 9.71
N ASP A 110 -29.26 33.26 9.33
CA ASP A 110 -29.98 33.99 8.30
C ASP A 110 -30.15 35.44 8.80
N ASN A 111 -29.19 36.31 8.48
CA ASN A 111 -29.39 37.75 8.50
C ASN A 111 -30.28 38.09 7.29
N ASP A 112 -31.60 37.96 7.48
CA ASP A 112 -32.60 38.60 6.64
C ASP A 112 -32.37 40.13 6.72
N GLU A 113 -31.68 40.68 5.71
CA GLU A 113 -31.75 42.11 5.41
C GLU A 113 -33.18 42.43 4.95
N THR A 114 -34.02 42.83 5.91
CA THR A 114 -35.28 43.50 5.60
C THR A 114 -34.98 44.91 5.07
N ASP A 115 -35.00 45.07 3.75
CA ASP A 115 -35.17 46.38 3.13
C ASP A 115 -36.57 46.92 3.51
N GLY A 116 -36.57 47.98 4.31
CA GLY A 116 -37.76 48.75 4.69
C GLY A 116 -38.03 49.90 3.72
N ASP A 117 -39.32 50.14 3.48
CA ASP A 117 -39.99 51.13 2.61
C ASP A 117 -39.30 52.51 2.42
#